data_AF-A0A3D4X445-F1
#
_entry.id   AF-A0A3D4X445-F1
#
_cell.length_a   1.000
_cell.length_b   1.000
_cell.length_c   1.000
_cell.angle_alpha   90.00
_cell.angle_beta   90.00
_cell.angle_gamma   90.00
#
_symmetry.space_group_name_H-M   'P 1'
#
loop_
_entity.id
_entity.type
_entity.pdbx_description
1 polymer ?
#
loop_
_entity_poly.entity_id
_entity_poly.type
_entity_poly.pdbx_seq_one_letter_code
_entity_poly.pdbx_strand_id
1 'polypeptide(L)' 'VIKVENSFIGVPKQENGLFETSKTEQGLHGWGLRSARTAAEKYDGTIQATYAGNVFRAVATLSY' A
#
# COMPACT_ATOMS: atom_id res chain seq x y z
N VAL A 1 -5.17 -14.98 -0.87
CA VAL A 1 -5.43 -13.52 -1.00
C VAL A 1 -5.56 -12.92 0.38
N ILE A 2 -4.90 -11.79 0.64
CA ILE A 2 -4.99 -11.01 1.88
C ILE A 2 -5.51 -9.62 1.51
N LYS A 3 -6.58 -9.16 2.15
CA LYS A 3 -7.14 -7.82 1.94
C LYS A 3 -7.12 -7.04 3.25
N VAL A 4 -6.59 -5.82 3.19
CA VAL A 4 -6.58 -4.87 4.30
C VAL A 4 -7.22 -3.58 3.84
N GLU A 5 -8.10 -3.03 4.68
CA GLU A 5 -8.78 -1.77 4.44
C GLU A 5 -8.68 -0.90 5.68
N ASN A 6 -8.45 0.40 5.48
CA ASN A 6 -8.47 1.38 6.55
C ASN A 6 -8.98 2.72 6.03
N SER A 7 -9.62 3.49 6.90
CA SER A 7 -9.96 4.86 6.59
C SER A 7 -8.72 5.77 6.60
N PHE A 8 -8.76 6.85 5.82
CA PHE A 8 -7.77 7.92 5.85
C PHE A 8 -8.45 9.30 5.74
N ILE A 9 -7.68 10.35 5.99
CA ILE A 9 -8.11 11.75 5.87
C ILE A 9 -7.20 12.46 4.87
N GLY A 10 -7.75 13.32 4.03
CA GLY A 10 -7.04 14.04 2.97
C GLY A 10 -7.02 13.29 1.64
N VAL A 11 -6.37 13.84 0.62
CA VAL A 11 -6.24 13.20 -0.70
C VAL A 11 -4.94 12.39 -0.75
N PRO A 12 -4.97 11.09 -1.10
CA PRO A 12 -3.76 10.30 -1.22
C PRO A 12 -2.89 10.84 -2.36
N LYS A 13 -1.59 11.04 -2.09
CA LYS A 13 -0.63 11.37 -3.14
C LYS A 13 -0.03 10.07 -3.69
N GLN A 14 0.21 10.05 -5.00
CA GLN A 14 0.95 8.98 -5.65
C GLN A 14 2.14 9.55 -6.40
N GLU A 15 3.28 8.91 -6.24
CA GLU A 15 4.49 9.16 -7.02
C GLU A 15 4.96 7.82 -7.59
N ASN A 16 5.22 7.77 -8.91
CA ASN A 16 5.67 6.55 -9.60
C ASN A 16 4.77 5.31 -9.35
N GLY A 17 3.46 5.52 -9.21
CA GLY A 17 2.48 4.45 -8.95
C GLY A 17 2.50 3.90 -7.52
N LEU A 18 3.23 4.53 -6.59
CA LEU A 18 3.26 4.20 -5.17
C LEU A 18 2.55 5.28 -4.37
N PHE A 19 1.76 4.87 -3.38
CA PHE A 19 1.14 5.80 -2.45
C PHE A 19 2.19 6.40 -1.52
N GLU A 20 2.21 7.72 -1.45
CA GLU A 20 3.01 8.47 -0.50
C GLU A 20 2.23 8.76 0.78
N THR A 21 2.97 8.86 1.86
CA THR A 21 2.45 9.34 3.13
C THR A 21 2.38 10.87 3.15
N SER A 22 1.35 11.42 3.77
CA SER A 22 1.26 12.86 4.06
C SER A 22 1.97 13.27 5.36
N LYS A 23 2.52 12.30 6.11
CA LYS A 23 3.24 12.54 7.37
C LYS A 23 4.55 13.29 7.09
N THR A 24 4.71 14.45 7.72
CA THR A 24 5.87 15.34 7.58
C THR A 24 6.95 15.14 8.64
N GLU A 25 6.65 14.35 9.67
CA GLU A 25 7.60 14.00 10.72
C GLU A 25 8.76 13.16 10.18
N GLN A 26 9.97 13.39 10.69
CA GLN A 26 11.17 12.67 10.24
C GLN A 26 11.06 11.17 10.56
N GLY A 27 11.26 10.30 9.56
CA GLY A 27 11.17 8.85 9.74
C GLY A 27 10.99 8.05 8.44
N LEU A 28 10.97 6.72 8.57
CA LEU A 28 10.78 5.77 7.47
C LEU A 28 9.29 5.56 7.19
N HIS A 29 8.63 6.56 6.62
CA HIS A 29 7.23 6.42 6.21
C HIS A 29 7.07 5.69 4.88
N GLY A 30 5.92 5.04 4.67
CA GLY A 30 5.63 4.34 3.41
C GLY A 30 6.35 3.00 3.22
N TRP A 31 7.22 2.60 4.17
CA TRP A 31 7.93 1.32 4.09
C TRP A 31 7.03 0.11 4.20
N GLY A 32 5.92 0.19 4.96
CA GLY A 32 5.00 -0.94 5.10
C GLY A 32 4.50 -1.51 3.77
N LEU A 33 4.06 -0.64 2.84
CA LEU A 33 3.57 -1.07 1.53
C LEU A 33 4.72 -1.55 0.62
N ARG A 34 5.91 -0.95 0.73
CA ARG A 34 7.11 -1.38 0.00
C ARG A 34 7.56 -2.77 0.45
N SER A 35 7.67 -3.00 1.74
CA SER A 35 8.01 -4.30 2.32
C SER A 35 6.99 -5.37 1.97
N ALA A 36 5.69 -5.05 2.03
CA ALA A 36 4.64 -5.98 1.64
C ALA A 36 4.74 -6.37 0.16
N ARG A 37 5.02 -5.40 -0.73
CA ARG A 37 5.24 -5.66 -2.17
C ARG A 37 6.39 -6.64 -2.37
N THR A 38 7.55 -6.36 -1.79
CA THR A 38 8.73 -7.24 -1.90
C THR A 38 8.44 -8.64 -1.36
N ALA A 39 7.69 -8.75 -0.25
CA ALA A 39 7.30 -10.03 0.30
C ALA A 39 6.37 -10.82 -0.63
N ALA A 40 5.42 -10.15 -1.30
CA ALA A 40 4.53 -10.80 -2.25
C ALA A 40 5.27 -11.23 -3.53
N GLU A 41 6.12 -10.37 -4.08
CA GLU A 41 6.92 -10.64 -5.28
C GLU A 41 7.86 -11.84 -5.10
N LYS A 42 8.34 -12.11 -3.87
CA LYS A 42 9.15 -13.30 -3.56
C LYS A 42 8.43 -14.63 -3.84
N TYR A 43 7.10 -14.63 -3.81
CA TYR A 43 6.26 -15.81 -4.03
C TYR A 43 5.43 -15.64 -5.32
N ASP A 44 6.00 -15.03 -6.36
CA ASP A 44 5.34 -14.74 -7.64
C ASP A 44 3.95 -14.11 -7.48
N GLY A 45 3.81 -13.33 -6.42
CA GLY A 45 2.60 -12.63 -6.03
C GLY A 45 2.63 -11.17 -6.43
N THR A 46 1.54 -10.49 -6.14
CA THR A 46 1.37 -9.05 -6.41
C THR A 46 0.65 -8.36 -5.27
N ILE A 47 0.89 -7.06 -5.13
CA ILE A 47 0.08 -6.17 -4.30
C ILE A 47 -0.55 -5.09 -5.16
N GLN A 48 -1.86 -4.97 -5.04
CA GLN A 48 -2.64 -3.88 -5.61
C GLN A 48 -3.13 -2.97 -4.49
N ALA A 49 -2.82 -1.68 -4.60
CA ALA A 49 -3.31 -0.66 -3.70
C ALA A 49 -4.27 0.27 -4.45
N THR A 50 -5.44 0.52 -3.88
CA THR A 50 -6.48 1.39 -4.43
C THR A 50 -7.11 2.21 -3.31
N TYR A 51 -7.85 3.25 -3.66
CA TYR A 51 -8.71 3.94 -2.69
C TYR A 51 -10.04 4.32 -3.33
N ALA A 52 -11.09 4.39 -2.52
CA ALA A 52 -12.40 4.88 -2.93
C ALA A 52 -13.02 5.67 -1.77
N GLY A 53 -13.42 6.91 -2.03
CA GLY A 53 -13.83 7.84 -0.97
C GLY A 53 -12.70 8.02 0.04
N ASN A 54 -12.99 7.73 1.32
CA ASN A 54 -12.02 7.79 2.42
C ASN A 54 -11.45 6.42 2.83
N VAL A 55 -11.63 5.37 2.01
CA VAL A 55 -11.15 4.02 2.30
C VAL A 55 -9.97 3.68 1.41
N PHE A 56 -8.84 3.39 2.04
CA PHE A 56 -7.67 2.81 1.39
C PHE A 56 -7.78 1.29 1.44
N ARG A 57 -7.38 0.62 0.36
CA ARG A 57 -7.42 -0.84 0.22
C ARG A 57 -6.10 -1.34 -0.35
N ALA A 58 -5.50 -2.31 0.33
CA ALA A 58 -4.39 -3.11 -0.18
C ALA A 58 -4.82 -4.58 -0.31
N VAL A 59 -4.60 -5.16 -1.47
CA VAL A 59 -4.87 -6.58 -1.76
C VAL A 59 -3.56 -7.24 -2.17
N ALA A 60 -3.11 -8.22 -1.39
CA ALA A 60 -2.02 -9.09 -1.74
C ALA A 60 -2.55 -10.42 -2.29
N THR A 61 -2.12 -10.77 -3.48
CA THR A 61 -2.38 -12.08 -4.10
C THR A 61 -1.05 -12.81 -4.19
N LEU A 62 -0.99 -13.99 -3.57
CA LEU A 62 0.20 -14.85 -3.61
C LEU A 62 -0.12 -16.03 -4.51
N SER A 63 0.84 -16.45 -5.32
CA SER A 63 0.77 -17.67 -6.11
C SER A 63 1.68 -18.71 -5.43
N TYR A 64 1.23 -19.96 -5.37
CA TYR A 64 2.01 -21.08 -4.84
C TYR A 64 1.81 -22.28 -5.75
#